data_AF-A0A511KIR8-F1
#
_entry.id   AF-A0A511KIR8-F1
#
_cell.length_a   1.000
_cell.length_b   1.000
_cell.length_c   1.000
_cell.angle_alpha   90.00
_cell.angle_beta   90.00
_cell.angle_gamma   90.00
#
_symmetry.space_group_name_H-M   'P 1'
#
loop_
_entity.id
_entity.type
_entity.pdbx_description
1 polymer ?
#
loop_
_entity_poly.entity_id
_entity_poly.type
_entity_poly.pdbx_seq_one_letter_code
_entity_poly.pdbx_strand_id
1 'polypeptide(L)'
;MKANPFAPAEPLTDFQRNLANARSFSQNPRWRRHASLDLGVAQIRARTGSEALLDSPLSSGQLSSASVVFDEKQRLLYDSQFSPLYSPFSFPRKVSWWKKRKNLTGAAFAALTLFLLGGILGLSWLDDPRAKDWWGVKDVLQDYGLELSHPSVCENPYAEFGRISSDPAVPEENRWLPYDASCVPPPLLATLRSTMKTKPRVDDPLETLEFPLPERKSHAKTKKSLSWLKGKTVLLFGDHVERNHNKDFCRFAGGKWASIDRDHPLSPPPFANGIDEKLPGAQQNSSNATRPSVCYLEDDDFMVVSVFHFGLANRVEFEHESLLYNPHFYPPVAVDDRLTHIVLPLLDSLNRTKPNMIEFSSGFWDLRHFAALDELAGKDVFSELTIERLAWYSSRLVHALADLSSVFPDTPLLWRTIHHTPKFNETSPARVAALDQLSRKVVTALNEARNRAAAEERLDILVQHRYEDAQVALLVERSEAGRRVRPTGRRKKTFKDRMSNKAPFLNRVKERIGSKDRIKDVNLSTDDTSLRGLLRFDEWGALMRGQEHTMSHEGNAVYTPPLPGGYVWGDLMLFELRRAVLSRRRRLPFP
;
A
#
# COMPACT_ATOMS: atom_id res chain seq x y z
N MET A 1 37.53 -59.58 3.10
CA MET A 1 36.93 -59.09 4.37
C MET A 1 35.62 -58.39 4.06
N LYS A 2 34.51 -58.87 4.63
CA LYS A 2 33.16 -58.30 4.47
C LYS A 2 32.93 -57.22 5.54
N ALA A 3 32.39 -56.07 5.16
CA ALA A 3 32.05 -54.99 6.09
C ALA A 3 30.71 -55.24 6.80
N ASN A 4 30.65 -54.86 8.07
CA ASN A 4 29.63 -55.19 9.07
C ASN A 4 28.48 -54.15 9.05
N PRO A 5 27.18 -54.53 8.96
CA PRO A 5 26.08 -53.60 8.72
C PRO A 5 25.44 -52.98 9.98
N PHE A 6 26.08 -53.05 11.16
CA PHE A 6 25.50 -52.56 12.42
C PHE A 6 26.46 -51.66 13.22
N ALA A 7 26.76 -50.47 12.71
CA ALA A 7 27.35 -49.40 13.51
C ALA A 7 26.28 -48.35 13.85
N PRO A 8 26.18 -47.88 15.12
CA PRO A 8 25.21 -46.87 15.52
C PRO A 8 25.55 -45.50 14.91
N ALA A 9 24.54 -44.77 14.44
CA ALA A 9 24.70 -43.46 13.82
C ALA A 9 25.21 -42.42 14.83
N GLU A 10 26.23 -41.65 14.44
CA GLU A 10 26.76 -40.54 15.23
C GLU A 10 25.71 -39.43 15.46
N PRO A 11 25.74 -38.73 16.61
CA PRO A 11 24.83 -37.64 16.91
C PRO A 11 25.09 -36.43 15.99
N LEU A 12 24.01 -35.86 15.48
CA LEU A 12 24.03 -34.68 14.60
C LEU A 12 24.74 -33.50 15.27
N THR A 13 25.67 -32.89 14.52
CA THR A 13 26.35 -31.64 14.89
C THR A 13 25.33 -30.50 15.09
N ASP A 14 25.64 -29.52 15.94
CA ASP A 14 24.74 -28.39 16.20
C ASP A 14 24.40 -27.60 14.92
N PHE A 15 25.30 -27.61 13.92
CA PHE A 15 25.04 -27.08 12.60
C PHE A 15 23.92 -27.84 11.87
N GLN A 16 23.93 -29.18 11.89
CA GLN A 16 22.89 -30.00 11.27
C GLN A 16 21.56 -29.91 12.03
N ARG A 17 21.60 -29.72 13.36
CA ARG A 17 20.41 -29.47 14.19
C ARG A 17 19.78 -28.11 13.87
N ASN A 18 20.61 -27.08 13.69
CA ASN A 18 20.16 -25.75 13.29
C ASN A 18 19.65 -25.71 11.84
N LEU A 19 20.23 -26.49 10.93
CA LEU A 19 19.74 -26.66 9.56
C LEU A 19 18.39 -27.40 9.52
N ALA A 20 18.19 -28.40 10.39
CA ALA A 20 16.91 -29.08 10.54
C ALA A 20 15.81 -28.16 11.13
N ASN A 21 16.18 -27.31 12.10
CA ASN A 21 15.29 -26.31 12.69
C ASN A 21 14.96 -25.15 11.72
N ALA A 22 15.90 -24.76 10.85
CA ALA A 22 15.64 -23.80 9.78
C ALA A 22 14.71 -24.36 8.70
N ARG A 23 14.82 -25.67 8.40
CA ARG A 23 13.92 -26.34 7.44
C ARG A 23 12.50 -26.51 7.99
N SER A 24 12.31 -26.72 9.29
CA SER A 24 10.98 -26.82 9.92
C SER A 24 10.26 -25.47 10.03
N PHE A 25 10.97 -24.34 9.98
CA PHE A 25 10.39 -22.99 9.96
C PHE A 25 9.75 -22.58 8.61
N SER A 26 9.98 -23.34 7.52
CA SER A 26 9.59 -22.94 6.16
C SER A 26 8.26 -23.52 5.63
N GLN A 27 7.43 -24.11 6.49
CA GLN A 27 6.11 -24.63 6.07
C GLN A 27 5.01 -23.56 5.95
N ASN A 28 5.33 -22.29 6.23
CA ASN A 28 4.35 -21.19 6.15
C ASN A 28 4.43 -20.46 4.79
N PRO A 29 3.35 -20.44 3.98
CA PRO A 29 3.37 -19.88 2.61
C PRO A 29 3.70 -18.38 2.53
N ARG A 30 3.62 -17.62 3.63
CA ARG A 30 3.94 -16.18 3.66
C ARG A 30 5.42 -15.84 3.43
N TRP A 31 6.36 -16.74 3.72
CA TRP A 31 7.80 -16.46 3.60
C TRP A 31 8.38 -16.73 2.20
N ARG A 32 7.59 -17.33 1.29
CA ARG A 32 8.04 -17.65 -0.08
C ARG A 32 8.19 -16.44 -1.01
N ARG A 33 7.66 -15.26 -0.63
CA ARG A 33 7.84 -14.00 -1.37
C ARG A 33 9.28 -13.47 -1.35
N HIS A 34 10.10 -13.87 -0.38
CA HIS A 34 11.42 -13.25 -0.16
C HIS A 34 12.51 -13.78 -1.10
N ALA A 35 12.46 -15.06 -1.51
CA ALA A 35 13.55 -15.66 -2.29
C ALA A 35 13.57 -15.25 -3.78
N SER A 36 12.44 -14.84 -4.37
CA SER A 36 12.39 -14.45 -5.79
C SER A 36 12.86 -13.01 -6.06
N LEU A 37 12.78 -12.13 -5.04
CA LEU A 37 13.22 -10.74 -5.15
C LEU A 37 14.77 -10.63 -5.09
N ASP A 38 15.43 -11.43 -4.26
CA ASP A 38 16.89 -11.42 -4.15
C ASP A 38 17.59 -11.93 -5.43
N LEU A 39 16.96 -12.87 -6.15
CA LEU A 39 17.44 -13.35 -7.45
C LEU A 39 17.31 -12.30 -8.56
N GLY A 40 16.24 -11.50 -8.57
CA GLY A 40 16.06 -10.42 -9.54
C GLY A 40 17.05 -9.26 -9.35
N VAL A 41 17.33 -8.90 -8.09
CA VAL A 41 18.32 -7.84 -7.76
C VAL A 41 19.75 -8.29 -8.09
N ALA A 42 20.08 -9.57 -7.89
CA ALA A 42 21.38 -10.13 -8.28
C ALA A 42 21.59 -10.12 -9.81
N GLN A 43 20.54 -10.41 -10.60
CA GLN A 43 20.62 -10.35 -12.07
C GLN A 43 20.81 -8.93 -12.62
N ILE A 44 20.22 -7.91 -11.99
CA ILE A 44 20.40 -6.50 -12.40
C ILE A 44 21.82 -6.00 -12.09
N ARG A 45 22.40 -6.37 -10.93
CA ARG A 45 23.80 -6.05 -10.60
C ARG A 45 24.80 -6.73 -11.54
N ALA A 46 24.51 -7.96 -11.99
CA ALA A 46 25.36 -8.66 -12.94
C ALA A 46 25.35 -8.00 -14.34
N ARG A 47 24.26 -7.34 -14.74
CA ARG A 47 24.18 -6.61 -16.02
C ARG A 47 24.80 -5.21 -15.97
N THR A 48 24.62 -4.49 -14.88
CA THR A 48 25.15 -3.12 -14.73
C THR A 48 26.66 -3.07 -14.47
N GLY A 49 27.27 -4.16 -14.00
CA GLY A 49 28.72 -4.25 -13.80
C GLY A 49 29.55 -4.43 -15.08
N SER A 50 28.94 -4.72 -16.23
CA SER A 50 29.67 -4.98 -17.49
C SER A 50 29.81 -3.78 -18.43
N GLU A 51 29.13 -2.65 -18.18
CA GLU A 51 29.14 -1.49 -19.09
C GLU A 51 30.03 -0.31 -18.63
N ALA A 52 30.78 -0.45 -17.55
CA ALA A 52 31.64 0.61 -17.03
C ALA A 52 33.13 0.32 -17.27
N LEU A 53 33.58 0.34 -18.52
CA LEU A 53 35.00 0.50 -18.88
C LEU A 53 35.15 0.79 -20.38
N LEU A 54 35.11 2.07 -20.76
CA LEU A 54 35.93 2.72 -21.79
C LEU A 54 35.42 4.13 -22.01
N ASP A 55 36.19 5.14 -21.59
CA ASP A 55 36.20 6.42 -22.31
C ASP A 55 37.50 7.20 -22.02
N SER A 56 38.25 7.45 -23.09
CA SER A 56 39.08 8.64 -23.26
C SER A 56 39.32 8.87 -24.76
N PRO A 57 39.49 10.14 -25.19
CA PRO A 57 39.01 10.59 -26.49
C PRO A 57 40.15 10.78 -27.50
N LEU A 58 39.84 10.75 -28.81
CA LEU A 58 40.52 11.54 -29.84
C LEU A 58 39.86 11.42 -31.24
N SER A 59 39.61 12.60 -31.83
CA SER A 59 39.80 13.00 -33.23
C SER A 59 39.03 12.35 -34.39
N SER A 60 38.38 13.26 -35.13
CA SER A 60 37.87 13.23 -36.50
C SER A 60 38.53 12.29 -37.53
N GLY A 61 37.69 11.66 -38.35
CA GLY A 61 38.06 11.08 -39.65
C GLY A 61 36.86 10.47 -40.38
N GLN A 62 36.63 10.91 -41.62
CA GLN A 62 35.55 10.50 -42.53
C GLN A 62 35.64 9.03 -42.97
N LEU A 63 34.49 8.58 -43.51
CA LEU A 63 34.26 7.62 -44.62
C LEU A 63 33.84 6.18 -44.32
N SER A 64 32.66 5.91 -44.90
CA SER A 64 32.28 4.75 -45.71
C SER A 64 31.47 3.63 -45.07
N SER A 65 30.37 3.39 -45.77
CA SER A 65 29.42 2.29 -45.74
C SER A 65 30.06 0.90 -45.76
N ALA A 66 29.58 0.02 -44.89
CA ALA A 66 29.51 -1.41 -45.18
C ALA A 66 28.33 -2.03 -44.41
N SER A 67 27.36 -2.50 -45.18
CA SER A 67 26.30 -3.41 -44.78
C SER A 67 26.88 -4.72 -44.27
N VAL A 68 26.52 -5.15 -43.06
CA VAL A 68 26.79 -6.51 -42.58
C VAL A 68 25.47 -7.21 -42.25
N VAL A 69 25.23 -8.25 -43.03
CA VAL A 69 24.17 -9.25 -42.94
C VAL A 69 24.35 -10.02 -41.62
N PHE A 70 23.30 -10.07 -40.79
CA PHE A 70 23.26 -10.95 -39.62
C PHE A 70 22.71 -12.32 -40.05
N ASP A 71 23.57 -13.34 -39.97
CA ASP A 71 23.25 -14.74 -40.23
C ASP A 71 22.74 -15.43 -38.96
N GLU A 72 21.48 -15.83 -39.01
CA GLU A 72 20.71 -16.50 -37.97
C GLU A 72 20.92 -18.01 -38.07
N LYS A 73 22.10 -18.53 -37.67
CA LYS A 73 22.34 -19.97 -37.51
C LYS A 73 23.70 -20.28 -36.85
N GLN A 74 23.70 -20.43 -35.52
CA GLN A 74 24.49 -21.42 -34.75
C GLN A 74 24.32 -21.10 -33.25
N ARG A 75 23.34 -21.75 -32.60
CA ARG A 75 23.47 -22.94 -31.73
C ARG A 75 24.10 -22.61 -30.37
N LEU A 76 23.33 -22.61 -29.28
CA LEU A 76 22.85 -23.80 -28.54
C LEU A 76 23.97 -24.84 -28.37
N LEU A 77 24.58 -24.83 -27.19
CA LEU A 77 25.15 -25.97 -26.47
C LEU A 77 25.69 -25.44 -25.14
N TYR A 78 24.94 -25.58 -24.05
CA TYR A 78 25.57 -25.79 -22.74
C TYR A 78 24.70 -26.67 -21.85
N ASP A 79 25.34 -27.79 -21.53
CA ASP A 79 25.06 -28.95 -20.71
C ASP A 79 24.15 -28.78 -19.49
N SER A 80 23.12 -29.63 -19.44
CA SER A 80 22.23 -29.85 -18.31
C SER A 80 22.61 -31.15 -17.59
N GLN A 81 23.44 -31.09 -16.55
CA GLN A 81 23.59 -32.20 -15.61
C GLN A 81 23.68 -31.67 -14.18
N PHE A 82 22.97 -32.35 -13.28
CA PHE A 82 22.73 -32.07 -11.86
C PHE A 82 21.50 -31.20 -11.52
N SER A 83 20.32 -31.80 -11.69
CA SER A 83 19.15 -31.50 -10.86
C SER A 83 18.57 -32.81 -10.30
N PRO A 84 18.59 -33.05 -8.98
CA PRO A 84 17.79 -34.10 -8.40
C PRO A 84 16.38 -33.56 -8.14
N LEU A 85 15.46 -33.85 -9.06
CA LEU A 85 14.03 -33.87 -8.78
C LEU A 85 13.75 -35.07 -7.88
N TYR A 86 13.41 -34.82 -6.62
CA TYR A 86 12.67 -35.79 -5.81
C TYR A 86 11.54 -35.08 -5.07
N SER A 87 10.34 -35.59 -5.33
CA SER A 87 9.09 -35.28 -4.66
C SER A 87 8.97 -36.12 -3.39
N PRO A 88 8.67 -35.53 -2.22
CA PRO A 88 8.12 -36.26 -1.09
C PRO A 88 6.68 -35.80 -0.84
N PHE A 89 5.73 -36.21 -1.70
CA PHE A 89 4.31 -36.16 -1.34
C PHE A 89 3.97 -37.36 -0.44
N SER A 90 3.87 -37.14 0.86
CA SER A 90 3.09 -38.00 1.75
C SER A 90 1.73 -37.35 2.00
N PHE A 91 0.68 -37.94 1.42
CA PHE A 91 -0.71 -37.57 1.67
C PHE A 91 -1.10 -37.91 3.12
N PRO A 92 -1.77 -37.02 3.87
CA PRO A 92 -2.51 -37.45 5.04
C PRO A 92 -3.82 -38.13 4.61
N ARG A 93 -3.99 -39.35 5.13
CA ARG A 93 -5.19 -40.19 5.04
C ARG A 93 -6.41 -39.50 5.67
N LYS A 94 -7.57 -39.76 5.07
CA LYS A 94 -8.91 -39.50 5.61
C LYS A 94 -9.02 -40.01 7.06
N VAL A 95 -9.40 -39.13 7.99
CA VAL A 95 -9.87 -39.53 9.32
C VAL A 95 -11.37 -39.75 9.24
N SER A 96 -11.82 -40.96 9.58
CA SER A 96 -13.24 -41.29 9.73
C SER A 96 -13.66 -41.00 11.17
N TRP A 97 -14.74 -40.23 11.34
CA TRP A 97 -15.38 -40.08 12.64
C TRP A 97 -16.89 -40.27 12.50
N TRP A 98 -17.35 -41.50 12.74
CA TRP A 98 -18.74 -41.80 13.08
C TRP A 98 -18.80 -42.99 14.04
N LYS A 99 -19.42 -42.75 15.20
CA LYS A 99 -20.24 -43.61 16.10
C LYS A 99 -20.31 -42.85 17.44
N LYS A 100 -21.43 -42.64 18.14
CA LYS A 100 -22.82 -43.12 18.12
C LYS A 100 -23.64 -42.12 18.96
N ARG A 101 -24.88 -41.80 18.58
CA ARG A 101 -26.03 -41.77 19.50
C ARG A 101 -27.31 -42.05 18.72
N LYS A 102 -28.13 -42.93 19.27
CA LYS A 102 -29.39 -43.44 18.71
C LYS A 102 -30.55 -42.52 19.10
N ASN A 103 -31.62 -42.65 18.33
CA ASN A 103 -33.01 -42.19 18.54
C ASN A 103 -33.40 -40.91 17.79
N LEU A 104 -33.66 -41.05 16.49
CA LEU A 104 -34.67 -40.26 15.75
C LEU A 104 -35.02 -40.96 14.42
N THR A 105 -35.62 -42.15 14.50
CA THR A 105 -35.92 -42.97 13.30
C THR A 105 -37.43 -43.00 13.04
N GLY A 106 -37.83 -42.23 12.02
CA GLY A 106 -39.18 -42.21 11.46
C GLY A 106 -39.28 -41.11 10.40
N ALA A 107 -39.26 -39.84 10.83
CA ALA A 107 -39.44 -38.69 9.93
C ALA A 107 -38.21 -38.35 9.07
N ALA A 108 -36.98 -38.52 9.60
CA ALA A 108 -35.76 -38.20 8.87
C ALA A 108 -35.49 -39.16 7.70
N PHE A 109 -35.94 -40.42 7.79
CA PHE A 109 -35.80 -41.36 6.69
C PHE A 109 -36.74 -41.00 5.54
N ALA A 110 -38.01 -40.66 5.81
CA ALA A 110 -38.95 -40.26 4.77
C ALA A 110 -38.51 -38.98 4.02
N ALA A 111 -37.96 -37.99 4.74
CA ALA A 111 -37.42 -36.78 4.13
C ALA A 111 -36.17 -37.06 3.28
N LEU A 112 -35.27 -37.92 3.76
CA LEU A 112 -34.06 -38.30 3.01
C LEU A 112 -34.40 -39.11 1.75
N THR A 113 -35.40 -40.00 1.81
CA THR A 113 -35.83 -40.77 0.63
C THR A 113 -36.52 -39.87 -0.40
N LEU A 114 -37.33 -38.89 0.01
CA LEU A 114 -37.93 -37.91 -0.90
C LEU A 114 -36.88 -36.98 -1.52
N PHE A 115 -35.87 -36.56 -0.74
CA PHE A 115 -34.78 -35.72 -1.25
C PHE A 115 -33.85 -36.50 -2.19
N LEU A 116 -33.62 -37.78 -1.93
CA LEU A 116 -32.81 -38.64 -2.81
C LEU A 116 -33.60 -39.10 -4.05
N LEU A 117 -34.91 -39.37 -3.95
CA LEU A 117 -35.74 -39.66 -5.13
C LEU A 117 -35.93 -38.43 -6.01
N GLY A 118 -36.16 -37.25 -5.42
CA GLY A 118 -36.20 -35.97 -6.14
C GLY A 118 -34.83 -35.58 -6.72
N GLY A 119 -33.74 -35.86 -5.99
CA GLY A 119 -32.37 -35.61 -6.44
C GLY A 119 -31.92 -36.55 -7.55
N ILE A 120 -32.29 -37.84 -7.51
CA ILE A 120 -31.90 -38.83 -8.53
C ILE A 120 -32.73 -38.65 -9.81
N LEU A 121 -34.02 -38.31 -9.70
CA LEU A 121 -34.83 -37.92 -10.87
C LEU A 121 -34.40 -36.56 -11.45
N GLY A 122 -33.89 -35.65 -10.63
CA GLY A 122 -33.28 -34.40 -11.09
C GLY A 122 -31.91 -34.57 -11.73
N LEU A 123 -31.08 -35.50 -11.23
CA LEU A 123 -29.72 -35.76 -11.72
C LEU A 123 -29.69 -36.57 -13.02
N SER A 124 -30.68 -37.44 -13.28
CA SER A 124 -30.77 -38.15 -14.57
C SER A 124 -31.23 -37.27 -15.74
N TRP A 125 -31.65 -36.04 -15.46
CA TRP A 125 -31.99 -35.01 -16.45
C TRP A 125 -30.91 -33.91 -16.59
N LEU A 126 -29.79 -34.01 -15.86
CA LEU A 126 -28.73 -32.99 -15.78
C LEU A 126 -27.53 -33.22 -16.71
N ASP A 127 -27.56 -34.24 -17.58
CA ASP A 127 -26.47 -34.55 -18.53
C ASP A 127 -26.62 -33.86 -19.89
N ASP A 128 -27.54 -32.89 -20.05
CA ASP A 128 -27.59 -32.02 -21.23
C ASP A 128 -26.78 -30.72 -20.98
N PRO A 129 -25.68 -30.48 -21.73
CA PRO A 129 -24.89 -29.24 -21.64
C PRO A 129 -25.67 -27.96 -21.97
N ARG A 130 -26.91 -28.06 -22.46
CA ARG A 130 -27.78 -26.91 -22.79
C ARG A 130 -28.69 -26.46 -21.64
N ALA A 131 -28.71 -27.13 -20.48
CA ALA A 131 -29.65 -26.87 -19.39
C ALA A 131 -29.23 -25.78 -18.38
N LYS A 132 -28.13 -25.06 -18.59
CA LYS A 132 -27.54 -24.13 -17.60
C LYS A 132 -28.37 -22.90 -17.22
N ASP A 133 -29.46 -22.58 -17.95
CA ASP A 133 -30.30 -21.40 -17.69
C ASP A 133 -31.78 -21.73 -17.39
N TRP A 134 -32.13 -22.99 -17.13
CA TRP A 134 -33.54 -23.33 -16.89
C TRP A 134 -33.99 -23.04 -15.45
N TRP A 135 -34.66 -21.89 -15.32
CA TRP A 135 -35.81 -21.53 -14.46
C TRP A 135 -35.84 -20.02 -14.16
N GLY A 136 -34.92 -19.22 -14.73
CA GLY A 136 -34.80 -17.81 -14.36
C GLY A 136 -34.51 -17.61 -12.87
N VAL A 137 -34.17 -18.68 -12.11
CA VAL A 137 -33.85 -18.61 -10.68
C VAL A 137 -32.62 -17.73 -10.47
N LYS A 138 -31.68 -17.73 -11.43
CA LYS A 138 -30.56 -16.80 -11.44
C LYS A 138 -31.02 -15.35 -11.58
N ASP A 139 -31.95 -15.08 -12.49
CA ASP A 139 -32.52 -13.74 -12.72
C ASP A 139 -33.38 -13.29 -11.54
N VAL A 140 -34.19 -14.19 -10.97
CA VAL A 140 -35.00 -13.96 -9.77
C VAL A 140 -34.11 -13.72 -8.55
N LEU A 141 -33.05 -14.51 -8.34
CA LEU A 141 -32.09 -14.29 -7.25
C LEU A 141 -31.32 -12.98 -7.43
N GLN A 142 -30.96 -12.62 -8.67
CA GLN A 142 -30.37 -11.32 -9.00
C GLN A 142 -31.37 -10.17 -8.75
N ASP A 143 -32.65 -10.34 -9.06
CA ASP A 143 -33.73 -9.39 -8.75
C ASP A 143 -33.93 -9.23 -7.23
N TYR A 144 -33.72 -10.30 -6.46
CA TYR A 144 -33.67 -10.24 -4.99
C TYR A 144 -32.35 -9.67 -4.43
N GLY A 145 -31.35 -9.40 -5.28
CA GLY A 145 -30.06 -8.82 -4.88
C GLY A 145 -29.05 -9.85 -4.35
N LEU A 146 -29.32 -11.13 -4.58
CA LEU A 146 -28.39 -12.23 -4.35
C LEU A 146 -27.58 -12.43 -5.63
N GLU A 147 -26.46 -11.71 -5.76
CA GLU A 147 -25.48 -12.02 -6.80
C GLU A 147 -24.93 -13.43 -6.55
N LEU A 148 -25.35 -14.41 -7.36
CA LEU A 148 -24.66 -15.69 -7.54
C LEU A 148 -23.35 -15.47 -8.32
N SER A 149 -22.54 -14.48 -7.93
CA SER A 149 -21.11 -14.58 -8.14
C SER A 149 -20.68 -15.78 -7.33
N HIS A 150 -20.02 -16.76 -7.96
CA HIS A 150 -19.32 -17.80 -7.20
C HIS A 150 -18.55 -17.06 -6.11
N PRO A 151 -18.76 -17.35 -4.81
CA PRO A 151 -18.03 -16.66 -3.76
C PRO A 151 -16.57 -16.79 -4.15
N SER A 152 -15.89 -15.66 -4.38
CA SER A 152 -14.46 -15.69 -4.59
C SER A 152 -13.90 -16.48 -3.42
N VAL A 153 -13.20 -17.59 -3.72
CA VAL A 153 -12.76 -18.52 -2.68
C VAL A 153 -11.85 -17.80 -1.67
N CYS A 154 -11.23 -16.71 -2.13
CA CYS A 154 -10.36 -15.83 -1.37
C CYS A 154 -11.10 -14.64 -0.74
N GLU A 155 -10.54 -14.16 0.38
CA GLU A 155 -11.05 -13.01 1.12
C GLU A 155 -10.77 -11.67 0.43
N ASN A 156 -9.60 -11.54 -0.22
CA ASN A 156 -9.19 -10.33 -0.93
C ASN A 156 -8.42 -10.68 -2.23
N PRO A 157 -9.04 -10.54 -3.40
CA PRO A 157 -8.40 -10.86 -4.67
C PRO A 157 -7.26 -9.90 -5.06
N TYR A 158 -7.23 -8.69 -4.50
CA TYR A 158 -6.13 -7.75 -4.69
C TYR A 158 -4.89 -8.08 -3.85
N ALA A 159 -5.01 -9.01 -2.89
CA ALA A 159 -3.87 -9.50 -2.11
C ALA A 159 -3.23 -10.78 -2.71
N GLU A 160 -3.91 -11.42 -3.67
CA GLU A 160 -3.42 -12.61 -4.36
C GLU A 160 -2.37 -12.27 -5.41
N PHE A 161 -1.54 -13.26 -5.75
CA PHE A 161 -0.58 -13.14 -6.85
C PHE A 161 -1.28 -13.10 -8.20
N GLY A 162 -0.80 -12.24 -9.09
CA GLY A 162 -1.41 -12.00 -10.39
C GLY A 162 -0.58 -11.07 -11.25
N ARG A 163 -1.23 -10.52 -12.27
CA ARG A 163 -0.67 -9.53 -13.19
C ARG A 163 -1.69 -8.47 -13.55
N ILE A 164 -1.22 -7.31 -14.00
CA ILE A 164 -2.08 -6.28 -14.58
C ILE A 164 -2.36 -6.63 -16.05
N SER A 165 -3.64 -6.58 -16.43
CA SER A 165 -4.05 -6.38 -17.81
C SER A 165 -4.14 -4.89 -18.06
N SER A 166 -3.58 -4.40 -19.16
CA SER A 166 -3.54 -2.98 -19.49
C SER A 166 -4.00 -2.78 -20.93
N ASP A 167 -4.92 -1.85 -21.12
CA ASP A 167 -5.40 -1.41 -22.42
C ASP A 167 -5.57 0.12 -22.39
N PRO A 168 -4.78 0.89 -23.15
CA PRO A 168 -4.83 2.34 -23.12
C PRO A 168 -6.13 2.93 -23.71
N ALA A 169 -6.86 2.15 -24.52
CA ALA A 169 -8.07 2.60 -25.20
C ALA A 169 -9.35 2.23 -24.43
N VAL A 170 -9.34 1.13 -23.69
CA VAL A 170 -10.52 0.60 -23.01
C VAL A 170 -10.31 0.56 -21.49
N PRO A 171 -10.85 1.54 -20.73
CA PRO A 171 -10.69 1.59 -19.27
C PRO A 171 -11.07 0.27 -18.59
N GLU A 172 -12.18 -0.34 -19.00
CA GLU A 172 -12.68 -1.60 -18.47
C GLU A 172 -11.74 -2.80 -18.62
N GLU A 173 -10.73 -2.77 -19.49
CA GLU A 173 -9.76 -3.85 -19.70
C GLU A 173 -8.48 -3.67 -18.85
N ASN A 174 -8.42 -2.60 -18.05
CA ASN A 174 -7.35 -2.34 -17.09
C ASN A 174 -7.70 -2.96 -15.74
N ARG A 175 -7.22 -4.19 -15.49
CA ARG A 175 -7.63 -4.97 -14.31
C ARG A 175 -6.48 -5.75 -13.68
N TRP A 176 -6.62 -5.99 -12.39
CA TRP A 176 -5.84 -7.02 -11.71
C TRP A 176 -6.37 -8.40 -12.07
N LEU A 177 -5.49 -9.28 -12.55
CA LEU A 177 -5.79 -10.66 -12.90
C LEU A 177 -4.99 -11.61 -12.02
N PRO A 178 -5.58 -12.11 -10.91
CA PRO A 178 -4.99 -13.17 -10.11
C PRO A 178 -4.73 -14.43 -10.94
N TYR A 179 -3.65 -15.15 -10.62
CA TYR A 179 -3.35 -16.44 -11.26
C TYR A 179 -4.33 -17.53 -10.84
N ASP A 180 -4.93 -17.41 -9.66
CA ASP A 180 -6.04 -18.24 -9.23
C ASP A 180 -7.34 -17.70 -9.84
N ALA A 181 -7.84 -18.40 -10.86
CA ALA A 181 -9.09 -18.06 -11.55
C ALA A 181 -10.34 -18.16 -10.65
N SER A 182 -10.25 -18.76 -9.46
CA SER A 182 -11.34 -18.77 -8.47
C SER A 182 -11.40 -17.51 -7.61
N CYS A 183 -10.38 -16.64 -7.72
CA CYS A 183 -10.19 -15.45 -6.92
C CYS A 183 -10.19 -14.18 -7.78
N VAL A 184 -11.23 -13.97 -8.59
CA VAL A 184 -11.30 -12.82 -9.50
C VAL A 184 -11.84 -11.57 -8.78
N PRO A 185 -11.20 -10.39 -8.95
CA PRO A 185 -11.76 -9.13 -8.44
C PRO A 185 -13.15 -8.84 -9.00
N PRO A 186 -14.11 -8.40 -8.17
CA PRO A 186 -15.42 -7.98 -8.66
C PRO A 186 -15.25 -6.69 -9.48
N PRO A 187 -15.86 -6.57 -10.67
CA PRO A 187 -15.67 -5.43 -11.57
C PRO A 187 -16.58 -4.25 -11.17
N LEU A 188 -16.36 -3.69 -10.00
CA LEU A 188 -17.22 -2.68 -9.38
C LEU A 188 -17.19 -1.35 -10.13
N LEU A 189 -16.03 -0.89 -10.59
CA LEU A 189 -15.93 0.34 -11.39
C LEU A 189 -16.57 0.17 -12.76
N ALA A 190 -16.42 -1.00 -13.39
CA ALA A 190 -17.13 -1.31 -14.63
C ALA A 190 -18.66 -1.38 -14.40
N THR A 191 -19.09 -1.90 -13.24
CA THR A 191 -20.51 -1.93 -12.85
C THR A 191 -21.05 -0.52 -12.64
N LEU A 192 -20.28 0.37 -12.00
CA LEU A 192 -20.62 1.79 -11.87
C LEU A 192 -20.71 2.46 -13.25
N ARG A 193 -19.72 2.26 -14.12
CA ARG A 193 -19.74 2.78 -15.50
C ARG A 193 -20.89 2.28 -16.35
N SER A 194 -21.42 1.09 -16.06
CA SER A 194 -22.55 0.53 -16.79
C SER A 194 -23.88 1.26 -16.54
N THR A 195 -23.97 2.08 -15.49
CA THR A 195 -25.18 2.87 -15.20
C THR A 195 -25.21 4.20 -15.95
N MET A 196 -24.09 4.61 -16.55
CA MET A 196 -23.95 5.90 -17.22
C MET A 196 -24.54 5.84 -18.62
N LYS A 197 -25.27 6.89 -19.01
CA LYS A 197 -25.77 7.05 -20.38
C LYS A 197 -24.63 7.25 -21.39
N THR A 198 -23.66 8.06 -21.00
CA THR A 198 -22.46 8.37 -21.78
C THR A 198 -21.26 8.01 -20.94
N LYS A 199 -20.37 7.16 -21.46
CA LYS A 199 -19.15 6.76 -20.78
C LYS A 199 -18.03 7.75 -21.12
N PRO A 200 -17.44 8.44 -20.12
CA PRO A 200 -16.29 9.30 -20.37
C PRO A 200 -15.10 8.49 -20.89
N ARG A 201 -14.39 9.10 -21.84
CA ARG A 201 -13.07 8.67 -22.32
C ARG A 201 -11.97 9.22 -21.40
N VAL A 202 -10.76 8.69 -21.56
CA VAL A 202 -9.58 9.10 -20.78
C VAL A 202 -9.22 10.57 -20.99
N ASP A 203 -9.42 11.07 -22.21
CA ASP A 203 -9.04 12.42 -22.60
C ASP A 203 -10.17 13.44 -22.44
N ASP A 204 -11.37 13.00 -22.04
CA ASP A 204 -12.49 13.91 -21.83
C ASP A 204 -12.19 14.87 -20.67
N PRO A 205 -12.53 16.16 -20.80
CA PRO A 205 -12.43 17.10 -19.70
C PRO A 205 -13.37 16.68 -18.57
N LEU A 206 -12.93 16.89 -17.33
CA LEU A 206 -13.77 16.65 -16.16
C LEU A 206 -14.88 17.71 -16.08
N GLU A 207 -16.09 17.26 -15.79
CA GLU A 207 -17.19 18.16 -15.45
C GLU A 207 -16.86 18.87 -14.14
N THR A 208 -17.10 20.19 -14.09
CA THR A 208 -16.79 21.00 -12.91
C THR A 208 -17.86 20.79 -11.84
N LEU A 209 -17.44 20.59 -10.60
CA LEU A 209 -18.34 20.57 -9.45
C LEU A 209 -18.64 22.01 -9.01
N GLU A 210 -19.91 22.38 -9.12
CA GLU A 210 -20.42 23.68 -8.66
C GLU A 210 -20.90 23.62 -7.20
N PHE A 211 -20.85 24.77 -6.53
CA PHE A 211 -21.30 24.95 -5.14
C PHE A 211 -22.36 26.06 -5.03
N PRO A 212 -23.36 25.94 -4.13
CA PRO A 212 -23.55 24.87 -3.15
C PRO A 212 -23.87 23.52 -3.81
N LEU A 213 -23.58 22.41 -3.13
CA LEU A 213 -23.86 21.08 -3.67
C LEU A 213 -25.35 20.97 -4.03
N PRO A 214 -25.69 20.33 -5.17
CA PRO A 214 -27.08 20.19 -5.58
C PRO A 214 -27.88 19.44 -4.49
N GLU A 215 -29.13 19.88 -4.28
CA GLU A 215 -30.01 19.21 -3.33
C GLU A 215 -30.15 17.73 -3.65
N ARG A 216 -30.14 16.92 -2.59
CA ARG A 216 -30.14 15.47 -2.71
C ARG A 216 -31.40 15.01 -3.45
N LYS A 217 -31.25 14.56 -4.70
CA LYS A 217 -32.33 13.95 -5.46
C LYS A 217 -32.77 12.67 -4.74
N SER A 218 -33.89 12.74 -4.03
CA SER A 218 -34.47 11.64 -3.23
C SER A 218 -34.78 10.38 -4.06
N HIS A 219 -34.84 10.50 -5.39
CA HIS A 219 -35.34 9.47 -6.29
C HIS A 219 -34.37 8.99 -7.39
N ALA A 220 -33.06 9.31 -7.30
CA ALA A 220 -32.09 8.71 -8.22
C ALA A 220 -32.12 7.17 -8.06
N LYS A 221 -32.44 6.47 -9.16
CA LYS A 221 -32.48 5.00 -9.21
C LYS A 221 -31.05 4.45 -9.26
N THR A 222 -30.40 4.35 -8.10
CA THR A 222 -29.16 3.57 -7.99
C THR A 222 -29.48 2.10 -8.30
N LYS A 223 -28.66 1.47 -9.14
CA LYS A 223 -28.76 0.02 -9.39
C LYS A 223 -28.66 -0.73 -8.04
N LYS A 224 -29.52 -1.72 -7.82
CA LYS A 224 -29.58 -2.45 -6.53
C LYS A 224 -28.21 -2.98 -6.07
N SER A 225 -27.35 -3.39 -7.01
CA SER A 225 -25.98 -3.88 -6.76
C SER A 225 -25.01 -2.83 -6.18
N LEU A 226 -25.28 -1.53 -6.36
CA LEU A 226 -24.45 -0.42 -5.86
C LEU A 226 -25.11 0.36 -4.70
N SER A 227 -26.23 -0.13 -4.17
CA SER A 227 -26.96 0.53 -3.08
C SER A 227 -26.13 0.80 -1.80
N TRP A 228 -25.02 0.07 -1.61
CA TRP A 228 -24.09 0.28 -0.50
C TRP A 228 -23.23 1.54 -0.64
N LEU A 229 -23.06 2.05 -1.87
CA LEU A 229 -22.30 3.26 -2.21
C LEU A 229 -23.03 4.53 -1.80
N LYS A 230 -24.36 4.47 -1.71
CA LYS A 230 -25.22 5.64 -1.54
C LYS A 230 -24.88 6.44 -0.28
N GLY A 231 -24.68 7.75 -0.43
CA GLY A 231 -24.40 8.66 0.68
C GLY A 231 -23.09 8.34 1.40
N LYS A 232 -22.11 7.75 0.71
CA LYS A 232 -20.80 7.40 1.31
C LYS A 232 -19.75 8.46 0.97
N THR A 233 -18.77 8.59 1.86
CA THR A 233 -17.62 9.47 1.67
C THR A 233 -16.33 8.70 1.90
N VAL A 234 -15.37 8.86 1.00
CA VAL A 234 -13.99 8.38 1.13
C VAL A 234 -13.07 9.58 1.26
N LEU A 235 -12.17 9.55 2.24
CA LEU A 235 -11.10 10.52 2.38
C LEU A 235 -9.79 9.89 1.91
N LEU A 236 -9.10 10.55 1.00
CA LEU A 236 -7.73 10.22 0.61
C LEU A 236 -6.82 11.26 1.24
N PHE A 237 -5.91 10.83 2.11
CA PHE A 237 -4.95 11.69 2.77
C PHE A 237 -3.55 11.17 2.48
N GLY A 238 -2.92 11.75 1.47
CA GLY A 238 -1.71 11.20 0.88
C GLY A 238 -0.98 12.20 0.01
N ASP A 239 -0.25 11.75 -0.99
CA ASP A 239 0.58 12.59 -1.84
C ASP A 239 -0.06 12.87 -3.21
N HIS A 240 0.77 13.02 -4.24
CA HIS A 240 0.33 13.27 -5.60
C HIS A 240 -0.45 12.08 -6.19
N VAL A 241 -0.19 10.86 -5.71
CA VAL A 241 -0.91 9.66 -6.14
C VAL A 241 -2.35 9.70 -5.69
N GLU A 242 -2.65 10.00 -4.43
CA GLU A 242 -4.04 10.13 -3.94
C GLU A 242 -4.82 11.23 -4.66
N ARG A 243 -4.14 12.34 -4.98
CA ARG A 243 -4.74 13.41 -5.78
C ARG A 243 -5.09 12.92 -7.19
N ASN A 244 -4.18 12.19 -7.84
CA ASN A 244 -4.40 11.64 -9.17
C ASN A 244 -5.49 10.54 -9.13
N HIS A 245 -5.48 9.66 -8.13
CA HIS A 245 -6.53 8.68 -7.84
C HIS A 245 -7.92 9.33 -7.77
N ASN A 246 -8.07 10.41 -6.99
CA ASN A 246 -9.33 11.14 -6.92
C ASN A 246 -9.78 11.67 -8.30
N LYS A 247 -8.86 12.33 -9.01
CA LYS A 247 -9.12 12.91 -10.34
C LYS A 247 -9.50 11.83 -11.36
N ASP A 248 -8.76 10.73 -11.40
CA ASP A 248 -8.93 9.66 -12.38
C ASP A 248 -10.17 8.84 -12.09
N PHE A 249 -10.43 8.51 -10.82
CA PHE A 249 -11.70 7.92 -10.43
C PHE A 249 -12.87 8.81 -10.83
N CYS A 250 -12.79 10.13 -10.59
CA CYS A 250 -13.87 11.02 -11.00
C CYS A 250 -14.15 10.96 -12.49
N ARG A 251 -13.08 10.92 -13.30
CA ARG A 251 -13.17 10.76 -14.75
C ARG A 251 -13.87 9.47 -15.12
N PHE A 252 -13.43 8.35 -14.56
CA PHE A 252 -13.99 7.05 -14.90
C PHE A 252 -15.40 6.86 -14.35
N ALA A 253 -15.71 7.46 -13.20
CA ALA A 253 -16.98 7.36 -12.51
C ALA A 253 -18.02 8.38 -13.02
N GLY A 254 -17.71 9.19 -14.03
CA GLY A 254 -18.64 10.20 -14.56
C GLY A 254 -19.04 11.23 -13.50
N GLY A 255 -18.12 11.54 -12.58
CA GLY A 255 -18.34 12.47 -11.49
C GLY A 255 -18.01 13.91 -11.85
N LYS A 256 -18.49 14.82 -11.01
CA LYS A 256 -18.13 16.23 -11.04
C LYS A 256 -16.94 16.48 -10.12
N TRP A 257 -15.95 17.22 -10.59
CA TRP A 257 -14.69 17.43 -9.89
C TRP A 257 -14.44 18.92 -9.61
N ALA A 258 -13.92 19.24 -8.43
CA ALA A 258 -13.42 20.56 -8.09
C ALA A 258 -12.07 20.49 -7.39
N SER A 259 -11.18 21.44 -7.70
CA SER A 259 -10.05 21.77 -6.85
C SER A 259 -10.44 22.91 -5.93
N ILE A 260 -10.12 22.76 -4.64
CA ILE A 260 -10.41 23.76 -3.62
C ILE A 260 -9.24 24.74 -3.57
N ASP A 261 -9.21 25.66 -4.54
CA ASP A 261 -8.21 26.72 -4.60
C ASP A 261 -8.38 27.75 -3.47
N ARG A 262 -7.61 28.85 -3.50
CA ARG A 262 -7.65 29.88 -2.46
C ARG A 262 -9.01 30.59 -2.38
N ASP A 263 -9.60 30.85 -3.52
CA ASP A 263 -10.78 31.72 -3.64
C ASP A 263 -12.08 30.88 -3.65
N HIS A 264 -11.94 29.55 -3.61
CA HIS A 264 -13.03 28.59 -3.52
C HIS A 264 -13.84 28.73 -2.20
N PRO A 265 -15.19 28.64 -2.23
CA PRO A 265 -16.02 28.77 -1.02
C PRO A 265 -15.74 27.77 0.12
N LEU A 266 -15.13 26.64 -0.23
CA LEU A 266 -14.71 25.59 0.72
C LEU A 266 -13.23 25.67 1.13
N SER A 267 -12.51 26.71 0.69
CA SER A 267 -11.10 26.86 1.08
C SER A 267 -11.02 27.01 2.59
N PRO A 268 -10.22 26.18 3.28
CA PRO A 268 -9.98 26.39 4.70
C PRO A 268 -9.42 27.79 4.97
N PRO A 269 -9.62 28.33 6.18
CA PRO A 269 -9.00 29.60 6.57
C PRO A 269 -7.48 29.58 6.31
N PRO A 270 -6.89 30.73 5.93
CA PRO A 270 -5.45 30.81 5.75
C PRO A 270 -4.70 30.32 6.99
N PHE A 271 -3.78 29.37 6.79
CA PHE A 271 -2.95 28.87 7.87
C PHE A 271 -1.94 29.95 8.30
N ALA A 272 -1.78 30.14 9.61
CA ALA A 272 -0.83 31.10 10.17
C ALA A 272 -0.16 30.53 11.41
N ASN A 273 1.11 30.12 11.30
CA ASN A 273 1.93 29.67 12.43
C ASN A 273 3.15 30.57 12.68
N GLY A 274 3.28 31.66 11.93
CA GLY A 274 4.39 32.60 11.99
C GLY A 274 5.47 32.34 10.96
N ILE A 275 5.45 31.20 10.23
CA ILE A 275 6.60 30.68 9.47
C ILE A 275 6.18 29.99 8.16
N ASP A 276 5.27 29.01 8.17
CA ASP A 276 4.82 28.31 6.96
C ASP A 276 4.23 29.29 5.95
N GLU A 277 3.46 30.27 6.43
CA GLU A 277 2.86 31.31 5.59
C GLU A 277 3.87 32.32 5.03
N LYS A 278 5.10 32.32 5.56
CA LYS A 278 6.20 33.17 5.09
C LYS A 278 7.10 32.45 4.09
N LEU A 279 6.92 31.14 3.90
CA LEU A 279 7.68 30.39 2.92
C LEU A 279 7.34 30.88 1.51
N PRO A 280 8.34 31.05 0.61
CA PRO A 280 8.09 31.60 -0.72
C PRO A 280 7.05 30.83 -1.53
N GLY A 281 6.94 29.51 -1.34
CA GLY A 281 5.90 28.70 -1.98
C GLY A 281 4.47 29.05 -1.52
N ALA A 282 4.29 29.40 -0.25
CA ALA A 282 2.97 29.67 0.34
C ALA A 282 2.32 30.96 -0.17
N GLN A 283 3.11 31.90 -0.68
CA GLN A 283 2.65 33.19 -1.20
C GLN A 283 2.34 33.18 -2.69
N GLN A 284 2.50 32.03 -3.37
CA GLN A 284 2.27 31.95 -4.81
C GLN A 284 0.80 31.69 -5.14
N ASN A 285 0.26 32.50 -6.05
CA ASN A 285 -1.16 32.53 -6.38
C ASN A 285 -1.62 31.44 -7.37
N SER A 286 -0.70 30.68 -7.99
CA SER A 286 -0.98 30.01 -9.27
C SER A 286 -1.12 28.50 -9.24
N SER A 287 -0.82 27.82 -8.12
CA SER A 287 -0.79 26.35 -8.11
C SER A 287 -1.84 25.70 -7.23
N ASN A 288 -2.68 24.88 -7.87
CA ASN A 288 -3.64 23.99 -7.23
C ASN A 288 -3.11 22.58 -6.94
N ALA A 289 -1.82 22.30 -7.21
CA ALA A 289 -1.29 20.94 -7.17
C ALA A 289 -1.32 20.29 -5.77
N THR A 290 -1.16 21.03 -4.68
CA THR A 290 -1.22 20.48 -3.31
C THR A 290 -2.42 20.99 -2.51
N ARG A 291 -3.36 21.66 -3.22
CA ARG A 291 -4.66 22.04 -2.70
C ARG A 291 -5.57 20.81 -2.61
N PRO A 292 -6.58 20.81 -1.71
CA PRO A 292 -7.58 19.76 -1.68
C PRO A 292 -8.35 19.64 -3.00
N SER A 293 -8.95 18.48 -3.23
CA SER A 293 -9.88 18.27 -4.34
C SER A 293 -11.04 17.37 -3.94
N VAL A 294 -12.16 17.54 -4.63
CA VAL A 294 -13.40 16.79 -4.36
C VAL A 294 -13.91 16.21 -5.68
N CYS A 295 -14.23 14.92 -5.66
CA CYS A 295 -15.06 14.27 -6.66
C CYS A 295 -16.44 13.96 -6.07
N TYR A 296 -17.49 14.26 -6.81
CA TYR A 296 -18.87 14.01 -6.38
C TYR A 296 -19.68 13.28 -7.46
N LEU A 297 -20.30 12.16 -7.08
CA LEU A 297 -21.26 11.42 -7.90
C LEU A 297 -22.67 11.76 -7.41
N GLU A 298 -23.37 12.60 -8.16
CA GLU A 298 -24.66 13.16 -7.76
C GLU A 298 -25.74 12.09 -7.58
N ASP A 299 -25.82 11.12 -8.49
CA ASP A 299 -26.85 10.07 -8.47
C ASP A 299 -26.74 9.14 -7.25
N ASP A 300 -25.52 8.92 -6.77
CA ASP A 300 -25.24 8.07 -5.61
C ASP A 300 -25.02 8.88 -4.33
N ASP A 301 -24.98 10.21 -4.39
CA ASP A 301 -24.60 11.05 -3.26
C ASP A 301 -23.25 10.60 -2.64
N PHE A 302 -22.34 10.13 -3.52
CA PHE A 302 -21.05 9.57 -3.17
C PHE A 302 -19.95 10.61 -3.38
N MET A 303 -19.01 10.69 -2.43
CA MET A 303 -17.97 11.70 -2.45
C MET A 303 -16.59 11.10 -2.18
N VAL A 304 -15.60 11.52 -2.96
CA VAL A 304 -14.17 11.27 -2.70
C VAL A 304 -13.50 12.62 -2.45
N VAL A 305 -12.90 12.78 -1.27
CA VAL A 305 -12.20 14.00 -0.87
C VAL A 305 -10.72 13.66 -0.80
N SER A 306 -9.86 14.42 -1.48
CA SER A 306 -8.42 14.24 -1.44
C SER A 306 -7.74 15.45 -0.81
N VAL A 307 -6.88 15.18 0.16
CA VAL A 307 -6.00 16.17 0.80
C VAL A 307 -4.55 15.69 0.66
N PHE A 308 -3.71 16.57 0.12
CA PHE A 308 -2.29 16.31 -0.08
C PHE A 308 -1.53 16.44 1.25
N HIS A 309 -0.43 15.70 1.47
CA HIS A 309 0.62 15.98 2.47
C HIS A 309 2.02 15.62 1.95
N PHE A 310 3.04 16.17 2.59
CA PHE A 310 4.44 16.09 2.15
C PHE A 310 5.23 15.00 2.90
N GLY A 311 4.60 13.86 3.19
CA GLY A 311 5.20 12.82 4.03
C GLY A 311 5.09 13.14 5.53
N LEU A 312 5.89 12.47 6.36
CA LEU A 312 5.86 12.53 7.82
C LEU A 312 6.84 13.54 8.42
N ALA A 313 7.71 14.14 7.60
CA ALA A 313 8.67 15.11 8.08
C ALA A 313 7.97 16.38 8.56
N ASN A 314 8.46 16.91 9.67
CA ASN A 314 7.90 18.12 10.24
C ASN A 314 8.54 19.36 9.64
N ARG A 315 8.01 20.49 10.05
CA ARG A 315 8.43 21.81 9.60
C ARG A 315 9.93 22.08 9.70
N VAL A 316 10.55 21.78 10.85
CA VAL A 316 11.97 22.08 11.13
C VAL A 316 12.89 21.23 10.25
N GLU A 317 12.43 20.04 9.90
CA GLU A 317 13.19 19.08 9.09
C GLU A 317 13.25 19.52 7.63
N PHE A 318 12.21 20.17 7.12
CA PHE A 318 12.15 20.71 5.75
C PHE A 318 12.81 22.09 5.57
N GLU A 319 13.24 22.78 6.64
CA GLU A 319 13.83 24.15 6.54
C GLU A 319 15.07 24.21 5.63
N HIS A 320 15.77 23.09 5.47
CA HIS A 320 17.00 23.00 4.70
C HIS A 320 16.78 22.49 3.27
N GLU A 321 15.52 22.22 2.89
CA GLU A 321 15.18 21.69 1.58
C GLU A 321 14.58 22.73 0.65
N SER A 322 14.82 22.54 -0.65
CA SER A 322 14.22 23.35 -1.71
C SER A 322 12.71 23.14 -1.87
N LEU A 323 12.14 22.11 -1.24
CA LEU A 323 10.71 21.77 -1.35
C LEU A 323 9.80 22.93 -0.92
N LEU A 324 10.15 23.61 0.18
CA LEU A 324 9.36 24.71 0.73
C LEU A 324 9.40 25.99 -0.12
N TYR A 325 10.29 26.02 -1.11
CA TYR A 325 10.39 27.09 -2.11
C TYR A 325 9.62 26.76 -3.39
N ASN A 326 9.04 25.56 -3.49
CA ASN A 326 8.29 25.13 -4.66
C ASN A 326 6.98 25.96 -4.77
N PRO A 327 6.65 26.49 -5.97
CA PRO A 327 5.41 27.24 -6.20
C PRO A 327 4.15 26.43 -5.92
N HIS A 328 4.26 25.10 -5.87
CA HIS A 328 3.18 24.18 -5.58
C HIS A 328 2.93 23.96 -4.08
N PHE A 329 3.72 24.54 -3.18
CA PHE A 329 3.55 24.37 -1.73
C PHE A 329 2.33 25.13 -1.19
N TYR A 330 1.34 24.41 -0.69
CA TYR A 330 0.21 24.96 0.07
C TYR A 330 0.37 24.59 1.54
N PRO A 331 0.53 25.51 2.51
CA PRO A 331 0.73 25.17 3.92
C PRO A 331 -0.50 24.50 4.57
N PRO A 332 -0.34 23.76 5.69
CA PRO A 332 0.89 23.53 6.46
C PRO A 332 1.74 22.35 5.99
N VAL A 333 3.00 22.25 6.45
CA VAL A 333 3.89 21.11 6.14
C VAL A 333 3.47 19.84 6.87
N ALA A 334 3.25 19.93 8.19
CA ALA A 334 3.05 18.79 9.07
C ALA A 334 1.68 18.11 8.87
N VAL A 335 1.64 16.78 8.99
CA VAL A 335 0.43 15.96 8.70
C VAL A 335 -0.69 16.22 9.70
N ASP A 336 -0.36 16.35 10.97
CA ASP A 336 -1.28 16.68 12.07
C ASP A 336 -1.87 18.09 11.92
N ASP A 337 -1.05 19.07 11.55
CA ASP A 337 -1.53 20.41 11.22
C ASP A 337 -2.48 20.38 10.02
N ARG A 338 -2.19 19.58 8.98
CA ARG A 338 -3.10 19.41 7.83
C ARG A 338 -4.40 18.73 8.22
N LEU A 339 -4.34 17.71 9.07
CA LEU A 339 -5.52 17.03 9.58
C LEU A 339 -6.46 18.04 10.29
N THR A 340 -5.90 18.86 11.16
CA THR A 340 -6.67 19.82 11.97
C THR A 340 -7.10 21.07 11.22
N HIS A 341 -6.27 21.61 10.33
CA HIS A 341 -6.52 22.89 9.65
C HIS A 341 -7.12 22.75 8.25
N ILE A 342 -6.97 21.60 7.59
CA ILE A 342 -7.50 21.38 6.24
C ILE A 342 -8.58 20.31 6.25
N VAL A 343 -8.25 19.09 6.69
CA VAL A 343 -9.16 17.94 6.56
C VAL A 343 -10.45 18.17 7.34
N LEU A 344 -10.36 18.51 8.63
CA LEU A 344 -11.56 18.66 9.47
C LEU A 344 -12.46 19.82 9.03
N PRO A 345 -11.95 21.05 8.79
CA PRO A 345 -12.80 22.16 8.31
C PRO A 345 -13.41 21.90 6.94
N LEU A 346 -12.67 21.24 6.03
CA LEU A 346 -13.19 20.89 4.71
C LEU A 346 -14.33 19.87 4.81
N LEU A 347 -14.16 18.81 5.59
CA LEU A 347 -15.22 17.81 5.79
C LEU A 347 -16.45 18.41 6.49
N ASP A 348 -16.24 19.34 7.43
CA ASP A 348 -17.35 20.08 8.08
C ASP A 348 -18.12 20.93 7.06
N SER A 349 -17.40 21.70 6.23
CA SER A 349 -18.00 22.55 5.18
C SER A 349 -18.75 21.74 4.11
N LEU A 350 -18.32 20.50 3.86
CA LEU A 350 -19.00 19.55 2.97
C LEU A 350 -20.17 18.81 3.63
N ASN A 351 -20.40 19.01 4.93
CA ASN A 351 -21.32 18.21 5.75
C ASN A 351 -21.02 16.70 5.67
N ARG A 352 -19.73 16.33 5.65
CA ARG A 352 -19.20 14.96 5.56
C ARG A 352 -18.20 14.65 6.69
N THR A 353 -18.48 15.09 7.91
CA THR A 353 -17.60 14.94 9.08
C THR A 353 -17.26 13.50 9.46
N LYS A 354 -17.98 12.50 8.92
CA LYS A 354 -17.77 11.07 9.19
C LYS A 354 -17.49 10.29 7.90
N PRO A 355 -16.24 10.28 7.39
CA PRO A 355 -15.90 9.45 6.24
C PRO A 355 -16.15 7.97 6.56
N ASN A 356 -16.55 7.21 5.54
CA ASN A 356 -16.83 5.78 5.65
C ASN A 356 -15.57 4.93 5.47
N MET A 357 -14.52 5.51 4.90
CA MET A 357 -13.22 4.92 4.71
C MET A 357 -12.19 6.04 4.54
N ILE A 358 -10.99 5.83 5.05
CA ILE A 358 -9.85 6.74 4.85
C ILE A 358 -8.74 5.92 4.22
N GLU A 359 -8.17 6.41 3.13
CA GLU A 359 -6.89 5.94 2.60
C GLU A 359 -5.79 6.89 3.06
N PHE A 360 -4.74 6.34 3.66
CA PHE A 360 -3.57 7.08 4.11
C PHE A 360 -2.31 6.46 3.50
N SER A 361 -1.38 7.31 3.08
CA SER A 361 -0.10 6.85 2.54
C SER A 361 1.02 7.81 2.88
N SER A 362 2.22 7.28 3.08
CA SER A 362 3.42 8.10 3.24
C SER A 362 4.62 7.33 2.75
N GLY A 363 5.44 7.92 1.88
CA GLY A 363 6.66 7.25 1.44
C GLY A 363 7.43 8.03 0.39
N PHE A 364 6.77 8.52 -0.66
CA PHE A 364 7.46 9.24 -1.73
C PHE A 364 8.22 10.47 -1.18
N TRP A 365 7.50 11.34 -0.46
CA TRP A 365 8.09 12.55 0.10
C TRP A 365 9.08 12.27 1.24
N ASP A 366 8.87 11.20 2.02
CA ASP A 366 9.83 10.77 3.04
C ASP A 366 11.16 10.30 2.43
N LEU A 367 11.08 9.53 1.34
CA LEU A 367 12.26 9.05 0.60
C LEU A 367 12.99 10.19 -0.09
N ARG A 368 12.24 11.11 -0.72
CA ARG A 368 12.79 12.33 -1.32
C ARG A 368 13.49 13.17 -0.26
N HIS A 369 12.88 13.35 0.92
CA HIS A 369 13.49 14.03 2.05
C HIS A 369 14.83 13.38 2.44
N PHE A 370 14.86 12.06 2.60
CA PHE A 370 16.10 11.35 2.90
C PHE A 370 17.16 11.47 1.79
N ALA A 371 16.75 11.45 0.52
CA ALA A 371 17.64 11.63 -0.61
C ALA A 371 18.24 13.05 -0.63
N ALA A 372 17.43 14.09 -0.40
CA ALA A 372 17.90 15.47 -0.33
C ALA A 372 18.93 15.67 0.80
N LEU A 373 18.69 15.08 1.97
CA LEU A 373 19.65 15.11 3.08
C LEU A 373 20.95 14.36 2.77
N ASP A 374 20.88 13.26 2.01
CA ASP A 374 22.07 12.53 1.58
C ASP A 374 22.88 13.33 0.56
N GLU A 375 22.21 13.96 -0.41
CA GLU A 375 22.85 14.81 -1.41
C GLU A 375 23.57 16.00 -0.74
N LEU A 376 22.90 16.70 0.18
CA LEU A 376 23.52 17.77 0.97
C LEU A 376 24.71 17.31 1.81
N ALA A 377 24.72 16.04 2.22
CA ALA A 377 25.81 15.44 2.98
C ALA A 377 26.89 14.78 2.08
N GLY A 378 26.76 14.84 0.75
CA GLY A 378 27.66 14.18 -0.19
C GLY A 378 27.63 12.65 -0.09
N LYS A 379 26.49 12.07 0.32
CA LYS A 379 26.28 10.62 0.45
C LYS A 379 25.53 10.07 -0.75
N ASP A 380 25.74 8.79 -1.02
CA ASP A 380 25.02 8.07 -2.08
C ASP A 380 23.52 7.94 -1.74
N VAL A 381 22.66 8.48 -2.60
CA VAL A 381 21.19 8.43 -2.50
C VAL A 381 20.62 7.03 -2.74
N PHE A 382 21.41 6.09 -3.28
CA PHE A 382 21.02 4.70 -3.48
C PHE A 382 21.40 3.78 -2.31
N SER A 383 22.25 4.26 -1.40
CA SER A 383 22.64 3.53 -0.19
C SER A 383 21.44 3.18 0.69
N GLU A 384 21.54 2.12 1.47
CA GLU A 384 20.45 1.69 2.35
C GLU A 384 20.08 2.75 3.40
N LEU A 385 18.80 2.76 3.80
CA LEU A 385 18.36 3.64 4.89
C LEU A 385 18.99 3.19 6.20
N THR A 386 19.59 4.14 6.92
CA THR A 386 20.11 3.93 8.28
C THR A 386 19.01 3.50 9.24
N ILE A 387 19.37 2.74 10.28
CA ILE A 387 18.46 2.33 11.37
C ILE A 387 17.75 3.55 11.97
N GLU A 388 18.44 4.68 12.14
CA GLU A 388 17.87 5.90 12.70
C GLU A 388 16.73 6.48 11.84
N ARG A 389 16.86 6.43 10.51
CA ARG A 389 15.82 6.86 9.56
C ARG A 389 14.64 5.90 9.55
N LEU A 390 14.90 4.60 9.64
CA LEU A 390 13.84 3.60 9.77
C LEU A 390 13.06 3.79 11.08
N ALA A 391 13.76 4.00 12.20
CA ALA A 391 13.16 4.29 13.51
C ALA A 391 12.30 5.57 13.47
N TRP A 392 12.86 6.62 12.87
CA TRP A 392 12.20 7.91 12.69
C TRP A 392 10.89 7.76 11.91
N TYR A 393 10.93 7.01 10.81
CA TYR A 393 9.78 6.81 9.93
C TYR A 393 8.71 5.96 10.62
N SER A 394 9.09 4.83 11.23
CA SER A 394 8.12 3.96 11.90
C SER A 394 7.43 4.65 13.07
N SER A 395 8.16 5.41 13.89
CA SER A 395 7.58 6.14 15.02
C SER A 395 6.55 7.16 14.53
N ARG A 396 6.87 7.96 13.51
CA ARG A 396 5.93 8.95 12.98
C ARG A 396 4.74 8.33 12.26
N LEU A 397 4.93 7.22 11.56
CA LEU A 397 3.83 6.50 10.93
C LEU A 397 2.85 5.97 11.98
N VAL A 398 3.36 5.50 13.13
CA VAL A 398 2.53 5.12 14.28
C VAL A 398 1.70 6.30 14.77
N HIS A 399 2.33 7.45 15.00
CA HIS A 399 1.62 8.66 15.45
C HIS A 399 0.57 9.12 14.44
N ALA A 400 0.91 9.24 13.16
CA ALA A 400 -0.02 9.71 12.12
C ALA A 400 -1.27 8.81 12.01
N LEU A 401 -1.09 7.48 12.02
CA LEU A 401 -2.21 6.54 11.99
C LEU A 401 -3.05 6.63 13.27
N ALA A 402 -2.41 6.78 14.44
CA ALA A 402 -3.11 6.92 15.71
C ALA A 402 -3.89 8.23 15.80
N ASP A 403 -3.35 9.34 15.30
CA ASP A 403 -4.03 10.63 15.25
C ASP A 403 -5.27 10.55 14.36
N LEU A 404 -5.15 9.93 13.17
CA LEU A 404 -6.30 9.66 12.30
C LEU A 404 -7.36 8.80 12.99
N SER A 405 -6.94 7.76 13.70
CA SER A 405 -7.86 6.91 14.46
C SER A 405 -8.45 7.63 15.69
N SER A 406 -7.77 8.61 16.27
CA SER A 406 -8.31 9.41 17.37
C SER A 406 -9.43 10.31 16.87
N VAL A 407 -9.20 10.95 15.73
CA VAL A 407 -10.17 11.85 15.08
C VAL A 407 -11.34 11.07 14.46
N PHE A 408 -11.08 9.88 13.90
CA PHE A 408 -12.07 9.04 13.22
C PHE A 408 -12.10 7.61 13.81
N PRO A 409 -12.56 7.42 15.06
CA PRO A 409 -12.40 6.18 15.83
C PRO A 409 -13.08 4.96 15.23
N ASP A 410 -14.16 5.14 14.48
CA ASP A 410 -14.90 4.02 13.90
C ASP A 410 -14.51 3.75 12.44
N THR A 411 -13.72 4.61 11.80
CA THR A 411 -13.49 4.61 10.36
C THR A 411 -12.36 3.66 9.95
N PRO A 412 -12.61 2.68 9.07
CA PRO A 412 -11.56 1.85 8.51
C PRO A 412 -10.49 2.68 7.82
N LEU A 413 -9.24 2.37 8.13
CA LEU A 413 -8.06 3.02 7.59
C LEU A 413 -7.37 2.05 6.62
N LEU A 414 -7.25 2.44 5.37
CA LEU A 414 -6.45 1.74 4.37
C LEU A 414 -5.05 2.36 4.34
N TRP A 415 -4.04 1.53 4.54
CA TRP A 415 -2.66 1.89 4.24
C TRP A 415 -2.38 1.57 2.77
N ARG A 416 -2.18 2.60 1.94
CA ARG A 416 -1.71 2.40 0.56
C ARG A 416 -0.24 2.05 0.58
N THR A 417 0.07 0.87 0.06
CA THR A 417 1.43 0.37 -0.13
C THR A 417 2.26 1.33 -0.97
N ILE A 418 3.57 1.38 -0.71
CA ILE A 418 4.42 2.40 -1.32
C ILE A 418 4.68 2.01 -2.79
N HIS A 419 4.42 2.96 -3.69
CA HIS A 419 4.66 2.79 -5.11
C HIS A 419 6.09 3.20 -5.48
N HIS A 420 6.58 2.67 -6.60
CA HIS A 420 7.84 3.11 -7.18
C HIS A 420 7.55 4.21 -8.21
N THR A 421 8.41 5.24 -8.23
CA THR A 421 8.37 6.25 -9.29
C THR A 421 9.48 5.99 -10.31
N PRO A 422 9.33 6.49 -11.56
CA PRO A 422 10.38 6.44 -12.56
C PRO A 422 11.65 7.21 -12.17
N LYS A 423 11.55 8.18 -11.25
CA LYS A 423 12.69 8.95 -10.72
C LYS A 423 13.36 8.21 -9.58
N PHE A 424 14.19 7.23 -9.94
CA PHE A 424 14.87 6.37 -8.97
C PHE A 424 15.90 7.09 -8.07
N ASN A 425 16.36 8.29 -8.42
CA ASN A 425 17.28 9.08 -7.60
C ASN A 425 16.63 9.61 -6.32
N GLU A 426 15.35 9.98 -6.38
CA GLU A 426 14.57 10.43 -5.21
C GLU A 426 13.97 9.24 -4.44
N THR A 427 13.63 8.16 -5.15
CA THR A 427 12.99 6.97 -4.57
C THR A 427 13.67 5.68 -5.03
N SER A 428 14.90 5.43 -4.55
CA SER A 428 15.64 4.19 -4.86
C SER A 428 14.78 2.95 -4.59
N PRO A 429 14.72 1.96 -5.51
CA PRO A 429 13.89 0.77 -5.34
C PRO A 429 14.16 0.01 -4.03
N ALA A 430 15.43 -0.04 -3.58
CA ALA A 430 15.80 -0.67 -2.33
C ALA A 430 15.19 0.07 -1.12
N ARG A 431 15.22 1.41 -1.14
CA ARG A 431 14.62 2.23 -0.07
C ARG A 431 13.10 2.15 -0.07
N VAL A 432 12.45 2.13 -1.24
CA VAL A 432 11.00 1.89 -1.37
C VAL A 432 10.62 0.54 -0.78
N ALA A 433 11.35 -0.52 -1.13
CA ALA A 433 11.09 -1.86 -0.59
C ALA A 433 11.27 -1.90 0.94
N ALA A 434 12.31 -1.25 1.47
CA ALA A 434 12.56 -1.17 2.91
C ALA A 434 11.42 -0.44 3.66
N LEU A 435 11.00 0.73 3.18
CA LEU A 435 9.90 1.47 3.80
C LEU A 435 8.56 0.76 3.65
N ASP A 436 8.26 0.11 2.52
CA ASP A 436 7.01 -0.64 2.34
C ASP A 436 6.93 -1.81 3.32
N GLN A 437 8.02 -2.57 3.48
CA GLN A 437 8.09 -3.66 4.46
C GLN A 437 7.94 -3.16 5.90
N LEU A 438 8.61 -2.06 6.23
CA LEU A 438 8.50 -1.44 7.56
C LEU A 438 7.07 -0.96 7.82
N SER A 439 6.44 -0.30 6.84
CA SER A 439 5.06 0.19 6.95
C SER A 439 4.08 -0.95 7.16
N ARG A 440 4.22 -2.05 6.42
CA ARG A 440 3.42 -3.26 6.63
C ARG A 440 3.57 -3.81 8.04
N LYS A 441 4.79 -3.77 8.58
CA LYS A 441 5.05 -4.18 9.96
C LYS A 441 4.38 -3.25 10.98
N VAL A 442 4.48 -1.94 10.79
CA VAL A 442 3.80 -0.92 11.62
C VAL A 442 2.29 -1.12 11.62
N VAL A 443 1.69 -1.20 10.44
CA VAL A 443 0.25 -1.42 10.27
C VAL A 443 -0.20 -2.72 10.94
N THR A 444 0.54 -3.81 10.75
CA THR A 444 0.25 -5.10 11.42
C THR A 444 0.33 -4.97 12.94
N ALA A 445 1.38 -4.32 13.46
CA ALA A 445 1.58 -4.13 14.89
C ALA A 445 0.43 -3.33 15.53
N LEU A 446 0.00 -2.24 14.90
CA LEU A 446 -1.14 -1.42 15.34
C LEU A 446 -2.47 -2.18 15.28
N ASN A 447 -2.64 -3.02 14.26
CA ASN A 447 -3.86 -3.81 14.09
C ASN A 447 -3.98 -4.96 15.10
N GLU A 448 -2.86 -5.43 15.66
CA GLU A 448 -2.78 -6.53 16.64
C GLU A 448 -2.61 -6.06 18.09
N ALA A 449 -2.08 -4.86 18.30
CA ALA A 449 -1.85 -4.30 19.63
C ALA A 449 -3.15 -3.87 20.31
N ARG A 450 -3.10 -3.76 21.64
CA ARG A 450 -4.25 -3.28 22.42
C ARG A 450 -4.40 -1.76 22.33
N ASN A 451 -3.27 -1.06 22.29
CA ASN A 451 -3.17 0.40 22.21
C ASN A 451 -1.86 0.79 21.50
N ARG A 452 -1.69 2.10 21.24
CA ARG A 452 -0.51 2.67 20.56
C ARG A 452 0.78 2.33 21.28
N ALA A 453 0.85 2.53 22.60
CA ALA A 453 2.06 2.26 23.38
C ALA A 453 2.52 0.79 23.25
N ALA A 454 1.59 -0.17 23.28
CA ALA A 454 1.93 -1.59 23.07
C ALA A 454 2.38 -1.91 21.64
N ALA A 455 1.94 -1.14 20.63
CA ALA A 455 2.44 -1.27 19.27
C ALA A 455 3.87 -0.74 19.16
N GLU A 456 4.15 0.41 19.78
CA GLU A 456 5.48 1.03 19.82
C GLU A 456 6.49 0.12 20.52
N GLU A 457 6.15 -0.42 21.68
CA GLU A 457 7.01 -1.37 22.40
C GLU A 457 7.41 -2.58 21.53
N ARG A 458 6.46 -3.13 20.77
CA ARG A 458 6.71 -4.24 19.84
C ARG A 458 7.61 -3.86 18.66
N LEU A 459 7.54 -2.61 18.21
CA LEU A 459 8.34 -2.10 17.09
C LEU A 459 9.75 -1.71 17.55
N ASP A 460 9.89 -1.16 18.75
CA ASP A 460 11.16 -0.76 19.35
C ASP A 460 12.11 -1.95 19.50
N ILE A 461 11.61 -3.11 19.91
CA ILE A 461 12.38 -4.37 19.99
C ILE A 461 13.03 -4.70 18.63
N LEU A 462 12.37 -4.41 17.51
CA LEU A 462 12.87 -4.78 16.18
C LEU A 462 13.92 -3.82 15.65
N VAL A 463 13.79 -2.54 15.99
CA VAL A 463 14.71 -1.50 15.53
C VAL A 463 15.95 -1.43 16.44
N GLN A 464 15.79 -1.66 17.74
CA GLN A 464 16.87 -1.60 18.72
C GLN A 464 17.72 -2.88 18.80
N HIS A 465 17.14 -4.09 18.76
CA HIS A 465 17.95 -5.33 18.87
C HIS A 465 18.96 -5.47 17.72
N ARG A 466 18.60 -5.08 16.48
CA ARG A 466 19.56 -5.10 15.37
C ARG A 466 20.64 -4.04 15.47
N TYR A 467 20.39 -2.93 16.18
CA TYR A 467 21.39 -1.89 16.38
C TYR A 467 22.49 -2.37 17.32
N GLU A 468 22.12 -3.02 18.43
CA GLU A 468 23.09 -3.59 19.35
C GLU A 468 23.91 -4.71 18.69
N ASP A 469 23.25 -5.60 17.93
CA ASP A 469 23.93 -6.67 17.20
C ASP A 469 24.85 -6.13 16.09
N ALA A 470 24.44 -5.11 15.34
CA ALA A 470 25.26 -4.47 14.31
C ALA A 470 26.45 -3.69 14.92
N GLN A 471 26.24 -3.02 16.06
CA GLN A 471 27.33 -2.38 16.80
C GLN A 471 28.31 -3.40 17.37
N VAL A 472 27.82 -4.52 17.89
CA VAL A 472 28.67 -5.62 18.36
C VAL A 472 29.45 -6.21 17.19
N ALA A 473 28.82 -6.45 16.04
CA ALA A 473 29.51 -6.94 14.84
C ALA A 473 30.61 -5.96 14.37
N LEU A 474 30.32 -4.66 14.29
CA LEU A 474 31.31 -3.63 13.96
C LEU A 474 32.44 -3.53 14.99
N LEU A 475 32.14 -3.72 16.28
CA LEU A 475 33.15 -3.75 17.34
C LEU A 475 34.03 -5.00 17.26
N VAL A 476 33.46 -6.16 16.89
CA VAL A 476 34.20 -7.40 16.65
C VAL A 476 35.13 -7.23 15.45
N GLU A 477 34.63 -6.71 14.33
CA GLU A 477 35.41 -6.46 13.10
C GLU A 477 36.56 -5.47 13.36
N ARG A 478 36.30 -4.43 14.16
CA ARG A 478 37.32 -3.45 14.58
C ARG A 478 38.30 -4.02 15.60
N SER A 479 37.92 -5.02 16.39
CA SER A 479 38.82 -5.75 17.29
C SER A 479 39.73 -6.73 16.54
N GLU A 480 39.25 -7.29 15.44
CA GLU A 480 40.01 -8.15 14.54
C GLU A 480 40.99 -7.34 13.68
N ALA A 481 40.56 -6.18 13.15
CA ALA A 481 41.44 -5.21 12.51
C ALA A 481 42.41 -4.51 13.51
N GLY A 482 42.04 -4.47 14.79
CA GLY A 482 42.75 -3.78 15.87
C GLY A 482 43.80 -4.61 16.61
N ARG A 483 44.07 -5.86 16.20
CA ARG A 483 45.09 -6.74 16.82
C ARG A 483 46.55 -6.25 16.63
N ARG A 484 46.77 -4.96 16.40
CA ARG A 484 48.07 -4.28 16.41
C ARG A 484 48.13 -2.96 17.20
N VAL A 485 47.19 -2.61 18.08
CA VAL A 485 47.42 -1.48 19.01
C VAL A 485 46.77 -1.72 20.38
N ARG A 486 47.57 -1.63 21.46
CA ARG A 486 47.13 -1.76 22.87
C ARG A 486 46.20 -0.60 23.28
N PRO A 487 45.15 -0.84 24.09
CA PRO A 487 44.21 0.20 24.49
C PRO A 487 44.67 0.93 25.76
N THR A 488 44.62 2.26 25.74
CA THR A 488 44.61 3.11 26.94
C THR A 488 43.16 3.36 27.38
N GLY A 489 42.92 3.21 28.68
CA GLY A 489 41.59 3.16 29.28
C GLY A 489 40.78 4.45 29.12
N ARG A 490 39.54 4.32 28.63
CA ARG A 490 38.52 5.36 28.75
C ARG A 490 37.18 4.71 29.07
N ARG A 491 36.62 5.08 30.23
CA ARG A 491 35.32 4.64 30.76
C ARG A 491 34.20 4.85 29.72
N LYS A 492 33.43 3.80 29.43
CA LYS A 492 32.18 3.86 28.63
C LYS A 492 31.11 4.59 29.45
N LYS A 493 30.54 5.67 28.89
CA LYS A 493 29.30 6.29 29.38
C LYS A 493 28.10 5.57 28.77
N THR A 494 27.05 5.36 29.56
CA THR A 494 25.81 4.68 29.16
C THR A 494 24.89 5.60 28.35
N PHE A 495 24.01 5.02 27.52
CA PHE A 495 23.15 5.74 26.57
C PHE A 495 22.13 6.69 27.23
N LYS A 496 21.74 6.43 28.49
CA LYS A 496 20.90 7.34 29.30
C LYS A 496 21.54 8.74 29.45
N ASP A 497 22.87 8.81 29.53
CA ASP A 497 23.60 10.08 29.61
C ASP A 497 23.70 10.80 28.26
N ARG A 498 23.50 10.09 27.13
CA ARG A 498 23.50 10.68 25.77
C ARG A 498 22.15 11.29 25.39
N MET A 499 21.04 10.78 25.91
CA MET A 499 19.72 11.39 25.73
C MET A 499 19.52 12.69 26.53
N SER A 500 20.26 12.88 27.63
CA SER A 500 20.26 14.13 28.42
C SER A 500 20.76 15.35 27.61
N ASN A 501 21.58 15.11 26.58
CA ASN A 501 22.07 16.16 25.66
C ASN A 501 21.08 16.55 24.55
N LYS A 502 19.80 16.13 24.59
CA LYS A 502 18.74 16.67 23.70
C LYS A 502 18.26 18.06 24.12
N ALA A 503 18.51 18.45 25.38
CA ALA A 503 18.10 19.75 25.91
C ALA A 503 18.64 20.97 25.12
N PRO A 504 19.90 21.02 24.63
CA PRO A 504 20.44 22.20 23.94
C PRO A 504 19.93 22.36 22.49
N PHE A 505 19.49 21.28 21.84
CA PHE A 505 18.87 21.36 20.51
C PHE A 505 17.41 21.81 20.63
N LEU A 506 16.64 21.17 21.50
CA LEU A 506 15.25 21.54 21.77
C LEU A 506 15.14 22.96 22.36
N ASN A 507 16.11 23.41 23.17
CA ASN A 507 16.13 24.78 23.67
C ASN A 507 16.46 25.80 22.57
N ARG A 508 17.35 25.49 21.62
CA ARG A 508 17.61 26.37 20.45
C ARG A 508 16.44 26.44 19.47
N VAL A 509 15.70 25.34 19.31
CA VAL A 509 14.44 25.30 18.55
C VAL A 509 13.36 26.12 19.28
N LYS A 510 13.23 25.97 20.61
CA LYS A 510 12.31 26.76 21.47
C LYS A 510 12.63 28.25 21.49
N GLU A 511 13.90 28.64 21.46
CA GLU A 511 14.34 30.05 21.40
C GLU A 511 14.05 30.69 20.03
N ARG A 512 14.16 29.94 18.92
CA ARG A 512 13.86 30.45 17.57
C ARG A 512 12.36 30.52 17.24
N ILE A 513 11.54 29.68 17.88
CA ILE A 513 10.11 29.56 17.55
C ILE A 513 9.25 30.72 18.06
N GLY A 514 9.74 31.56 18.99
CA GLY A 514 9.02 32.77 19.41
C GLY A 514 7.68 32.46 20.08
N SER A 515 7.67 32.43 21.41
CA SER A 515 6.53 32.15 22.29
C SER A 515 5.90 30.76 22.14
N LYS A 516 5.80 30.06 23.28
CA LYS A 516 5.04 28.82 23.48
C LYS A 516 3.55 28.91 23.08
N ASP A 517 3.03 30.11 22.82
CA ASP A 517 1.59 30.30 22.60
C ASP A 517 1.14 30.08 21.15
N ARG A 518 2.06 29.93 20.18
CA ARG A 518 1.70 29.87 18.75
C ARG A 518 1.66 28.48 18.13
N ILE A 519 2.31 27.48 18.74
CA ILE A 519 2.26 26.10 18.28
C ILE A 519 1.65 25.29 19.42
N LYS A 520 0.34 25.05 19.35
CA LYS A 520 -0.24 23.97 20.15
C LYS A 520 0.26 22.69 19.49
N ASP A 521 1.18 21.97 20.13
CA ASP A 521 1.38 20.56 19.79
C ASP A 521 0.02 19.89 19.98
N VAL A 522 -0.72 19.69 18.89
CA VAL A 522 -2.03 19.06 18.96
C VAL A 522 -1.75 17.56 19.09
N ASN A 523 -1.51 17.11 20.31
CA ASN A 523 -1.44 15.69 20.60
C ASN A 523 -2.86 15.12 20.47
N LEU A 524 -3.22 14.69 19.26
CA LEU A 524 -4.55 14.20 18.93
C LEU A 524 -4.78 12.81 19.53
N SER A 525 -3.77 11.94 19.45
CA SER A 525 -3.83 10.59 20.02
C SER A 525 -3.19 10.49 21.40
N THR A 526 -3.55 9.44 22.13
CA THR A 526 -2.97 9.10 23.43
C THR A 526 -2.27 7.76 23.37
N ASP A 527 -1.52 7.41 24.40
CA ASP A 527 -0.89 6.08 24.52
C ASP A 527 -1.94 4.94 24.48
N ASP A 528 -3.18 5.25 24.89
CA ASP A 528 -4.31 4.33 24.97
C ASP A 528 -5.10 4.20 23.65
N THR A 529 -4.81 5.02 22.63
CA THR A 529 -5.49 4.95 21.34
C THR A 529 -5.33 3.57 20.71
N SER A 530 -6.45 2.92 20.35
CA SER A 530 -6.47 1.57 19.80
C SER A 530 -6.92 1.58 18.34
N LEU A 531 -6.12 0.95 17.47
CA LEU A 531 -6.43 0.79 16.03
C LEU A 531 -6.80 -0.65 15.68
N ARG A 532 -7.03 -1.48 16.70
CA ARG A 532 -7.17 -2.92 16.56
C ARG A 532 -8.34 -3.28 15.64
N GLY A 533 -8.04 -3.91 14.52
CA GLY A 533 -9.01 -4.33 13.50
C GLY A 533 -9.52 -3.22 12.58
N LEU A 534 -9.02 -1.99 12.70
CA LEU A 534 -9.41 -0.86 11.85
C LEU A 534 -8.55 -0.73 10.59
N LEU A 535 -7.31 -1.21 10.66
CA LEU A 535 -6.32 -1.05 9.59
C LEU A 535 -6.39 -2.19 8.57
N ARG A 536 -6.22 -1.85 7.29
CA ARG A 536 -6.09 -2.78 6.17
C ARG A 536 -5.05 -2.29 5.18
N PHE A 537 -4.68 -3.15 4.24
CA PHE A 537 -3.77 -2.81 3.15
C PHE A 537 -4.56 -2.49 1.89
N ASP A 538 -4.26 -1.35 1.29
CA ASP A 538 -4.45 -1.12 -0.13
C ASP A 538 -3.15 -1.53 -0.85
N GLU A 539 -3.23 -2.62 -1.60
CA GLU A 539 -2.10 -3.24 -2.30
C GLU A 539 -1.73 -2.52 -3.60
N TRP A 540 -2.39 -1.41 -3.97
CA TRP A 540 -2.18 -0.74 -5.25
C TRP A 540 -0.70 -0.50 -5.60
N GLY A 541 0.10 0.07 -4.68
CA GLY A 541 1.53 0.32 -4.92
C GLY A 541 2.33 -0.96 -5.18
N ALA A 542 1.96 -2.07 -4.55
CA ALA A 542 2.55 -3.38 -4.79
C ALA A 542 2.08 -3.99 -6.12
N LEU A 543 0.80 -3.81 -6.50
CA LEU A 543 0.25 -4.29 -7.77
C LEU A 543 0.86 -3.58 -8.97
N MET A 544 1.21 -2.30 -8.81
CA MET A 544 1.83 -1.47 -9.85
C MET A 544 3.33 -1.70 -10.04
N ARG A 545 3.96 -2.58 -9.24
CA ARG A 545 5.40 -2.87 -9.40
C ARG A 545 5.71 -3.46 -10.78
N GLY A 546 6.75 -2.94 -11.41
CA GLY A 546 7.12 -3.29 -12.79
C GLY A 546 6.31 -2.52 -13.85
N GLN A 547 5.31 -1.73 -13.45
CA GLN A 547 4.52 -0.88 -14.34
C GLN A 547 4.93 0.59 -14.25
N GLU A 548 6.09 0.91 -13.68
CA GLU A 548 6.54 2.29 -13.46
C GLU A 548 6.66 3.07 -14.79
N HIS A 549 6.99 2.39 -15.89
CA HIS A 549 7.02 2.98 -17.23
C HIS A 549 5.65 3.52 -17.68
N THR A 550 4.55 2.90 -17.22
CA THR A 550 3.18 3.39 -17.46
C THR A 550 2.83 4.60 -16.57
N MET A 551 3.66 4.90 -15.57
CA MET A 551 3.47 5.98 -14.59
C MET A 551 4.22 7.26 -14.94
N SER A 552 4.96 7.27 -16.06
CA SER A 552 5.62 8.46 -16.60
C SER A 552 4.84 9.04 -17.78
N HIS A 553 4.55 10.35 -17.75
CA HIS A 553 4.19 11.10 -18.95
C HIS A 553 5.32 12.06 -19.35
N GLU A 554 5.66 12.08 -20.64
CA GLU A 554 6.56 13.00 -21.35
C GLU A 554 7.18 14.12 -20.50
N GLY A 555 8.38 13.87 -19.95
CA GLY A 555 9.18 14.88 -19.26
C GLY A 555 8.77 15.25 -17.83
N ASN A 556 7.61 14.80 -17.34
CA ASN A 556 7.16 15.06 -15.97
C ASN A 556 6.88 13.76 -15.20
N ALA A 557 7.90 13.26 -14.52
CA ALA A 557 7.86 11.98 -13.80
C ALA A 557 6.96 11.95 -12.54
N VAL A 558 6.17 12.99 -12.29
CA VAL A 558 5.18 13.06 -11.20
C VAL A 558 3.74 12.95 -11.74
N TYR A 559 3.56 13.02 -13.07
CA TYR A 559 2.26 12.82 -13.70
C TYR A 559 2.08 11.35 -14.11
N THR A 560 1.21 10.66 -13.40
CA THR A 560 0.77 9.30 -13.74
C THR A 560 -0.41 9.38 -14.72
N PRO A 561 -0.30 8.78 -15.91
CA PRO A 561 -1.46 8.55 -16.78
C PRO A 561 -2.62 7.90 -16.03
N PRO A 562 -3.89 8.19 -16.39
CA PRO A 562 -5.05 7.62 -15.71
C PRO A 562 -5.15 6.08 -15.80
N LEU A 563 -4.56 5.49 -16.84
CA LEU A 563 -4.52 4.05 -17.08
C LEU A 563 -3.09 3.51 -17.04
N PRO A 564 -2.88 2.26 -16.58
CA PRO A 564 -3.88 1.39 -15.96
C PRO A 564 -4.17 1.75 -14.49
N GLY A 565 -3.26 2.50 -13.86
CA GLY A 565 -3.20 2.67 -12.40
C GLY A 565 -4.45 3.26 -11.76
N GLY A 566 -4.96 4.38 -12.28
CA GLY A 566 -6.14 5.06 -11.71
C GLY A 566 -7.42 4.22 -11.80
N TYR A 567 -7.58 3.44 -12.87
CA TYR A 567 -8.73 2.54 -13.02
C TYR A 567 -8.66 1.34 -12.06
N VAL A 568 -7.49 0.69 -11.98
CA VAL A 568 -7.27 -0.43 -11.03
C VAL A 568 -7.48 0.04 -9.59
N TRP A 569 -6.99 1.22 -9.23
CA TRP A 569 -7.23 1.81 -7.92
C TRP A 569 -8.73 2.03 -7.66
N GLY A 570 -9.45 2.62 -8.61
CA GLY A 570 -10.88 2.88 -8.45
C GLY A 570 -11.70 1.61 -8.16
N ASP A 571 -11.34 0.49 -8.79
CA ASP A 571 -11.98 -0.81 -8.55
C ASP A 571 -11.62 -1.39 -7.17
N LEU A 572 -10.36 -1.26 -6.75
CA LEU A 572 -9.88 -1.66 -5.42
C LEU A 572 -10.54 -0.83 -4.30
N MET A 573 -10.60 0.50 -4.47
CA MET A 573 -11.24 1.42 -3.53
C MET A 573 -12.72 1.08 -3.34
N LEU A 574 -13.47 0.84 -4.43
CA LEU A 574 -14.87 0.42 -4.35
C LEU A 574 -15.01 -0.94 -3.64
N PHE A 575 -14.07 -1.87 -3.86
CA PHE A 575 -14.05 -3.17 -3.20
C PHE A 575 -13.85 -3.03 -1.69
N GLU A 576 -12.86 -2.27 -1.25
CA GLU A 576 -12.61 -2.05 0.18
C GLU A 576 -13.74 -1.26 0.85
N LEU A 577 -14.31 -0.26 0.17
CA LEU A 577 -15.47 0.48 0.67
C LEU A 577 -16.68 -0.45 0.83
N ARG A 578 -16.97 -1.33 -0.14
CA ARG A 578 -18.03 -2.33 -0.03
C ARG A 578 -17.79 -3.23 1.19
N ARG A 579 -16.56 -3.73 1.38
CA ARG A 579 -16.20 -4.54 2.55
C ARG A 579 -16.38 -3.77 3.86
N ALA A 580 -15.95 -2.53 3.93
CA ALA A 580 -16.09 -1.66 5.10
C ALA A 580 -17.56 -1.44 5.48
N VAL A 581 -18.40 -1.08 4.51
CA VAL A 581 -19.82 -0.78 4.74
C VAL A 581 -20.61 -2.05 5.12
N LEU A 582 -20.39 -3.16 4.43
CA LEU A 582 -21.17 -4.39 4.65
C LEU A 582 -20.74 -5.16 5.91
N SER A 583 -19.47 -5.08 6.31
CA SER A 583 -19.01 -5.70 7.56
C SER A 583 -19.55 -5.00 8.81
N ARG A 584 -19.71 -3.66 8.78
CA ARG A 584 -20.34 -2.91 9.88
C ARG A 584 -21.80 -3.32 10.12
N ARG A 585 -22.57 -3.59 9.06
CA ARG A 585 -23.98 -4.02 9.19
C ARG A 585 -24.14 -5.34 9.94
N ARG A 586 -23.14 -6.23 9.90
CA ARG A 586 -23.15 -7.50 10.65
C ARG A 586 -22.79 -7.35 12.14
N ARG A 587 -22.25 -6.20 12.55
CA ARG A 587 -21.85 -5.92 13.95
C ARG A 587 -22.89 -5.11 14.74
N LEU A 588 -23.89 -4.52 14.07
CA LEU A 588 -25.01 -3.92 14.78
C LEU A 588 -25.89 -5.05 15.34
N PRO A 589 -26.21 -5.07 16.64
CA PRO A 589 -27.30 -5.92 17.10
C PRO A 589 -28.56 -5.51 16.33
N PHE A 590 -29.25 -6.49 15.75
CA PHE A 590 -30.59 -6.24 15.23
C PHE A 590 -31.43 -5.61 16.36
N PRO A 591 -32.22 -4.56 16.08
CA PRO A 591 -33.08 -3.95 17.08
C PRO A 591 -34.08 -4.94 17.68
#